data_AF-A0A2J7PZY2-F1
#
_entry.id   AF-A0A2J7PZY2-F1
#
_cell.length_a   1.000
_cell.length_b   1.000
_cell.length_c   1.000
_cell.angle_alpha   90.00
_cell.angle_beta   90.00
_cell.angle_gamma   90.00
#
_symmetry.space_group_name_H-M   'P 1'
#
loop_
_entity.id
_entity.type
_entity.pdbx_description
1 polymer ?
#
loop_
_entity_poly.entity_id
_entity_poly.type
_entity_poly.pdbx_seq_one_letter_code
_entity_poly.pdbx_strand_id
1 'polypeptide(L)'
;MADLHGELVALSCKYENLQNGWKSQQENMGQMQAELFTVRSLVQQQSQFCASLGAVMGNLIWKASRLPPVIDMLLSGNKVADFLAIVHGSLISFMETYDSSMPSQYANESQFILSMCGIVTNIAATSAGRQFLVTNSNGRELLEQFNRILPVIPVPSGNCLKRLLLMALYNTSINHDGLKFLQQQADLLSALAHDLQTDTTYEMKLMQLRLLQSLTCDIPNGTVLQDILKYVPLDMIQATTKCSQPEMKNVVQEILNNIKKAQHVYETKCCHSDLWQARTKCSRGCGGDSSFGGTGMNSKAASCQESSNARFGPGCSNISYMKHPA
;
A
#
# COMPACT_ATOMS: atom_id res chain seq x y z
N MET A 1 20.10 -77.45 32.98
CA MET A 1 21.26 -77.30 32.08
C MET A 1 20.83 -77.07 30.63
N ALA A 2 20.00 -77.93 30.02
CA ALA A 2 19.52 -77.74 28.64
C ALA A 2 18.62 -76.50 28.44
N ASP A 3 17.76 -76.20 29.42
CA ASP A 3 16.80 -75.07 29.35
C ASP A 3 17.49 -73.69 29.39
N LEU A 4 18.44 -73.53 30.32
CA LEU A 4 19.27 -72.33 30.47
C LEU A 4 20.14 -72.06 29.23
N HIS A 5 20.58 -73.12 28.54
CA HIS A 5 21.34 -72.99 27.30
C HIS A 5 20.46 -72.48 26.15
N GLY A 6 19.22 -72.98 26.04
CA GLY A 6 18.25 -72.49 25.06
C GLY A 6 17.89 -71.02 25.26
N GLU A 7 17.68 -70.58 26.51
CA GLU A 7 17.42 -69.18 26.85
C GLU A 7 18.60 -68.27 26.52
N LEU A 8 19.83 -68.70 26.83
CA LEU A 8 21.05 -67.95 26.51
C LEU A 8 21.21 -67.74 25.00
N VAL A 9 20.96 -68.79 24.21
CA VAL A 9 21.01 -68.73 22.73
C VAL A 9 19.94 -67.79 22.18
N ALA A 10 18.72 -67.88 22.71
CA ALA A 10 17.63 -66.99 22.31
C ALA A 10 17.90 -65.52 22.66
N LEU A 11 18.51 -65.25 23.81
CA LEU A 11 18.90 -63.91 24.24
C LEU A 11 20.04 -63.36 23.37
N SER A 12 21.03 -64.19 23.04
CA SER A 12 22.13 -63.83 22.13
C SER A 12 21.59 -63.41 20.76
N CYS A 13 20.67 -64.20 20.20
CA CYS A 13 20.04 -63.90 18.92
C CYS A 13 19.22 -62.58 18.98
N LYS A 14 18.46 -62.34 20.05
CA LYS A 14 17.72 -61.08 20.24
C LYS A 14 18.67 -59.88 20.33
N TYR A 15 19.78 -60.01 21.06
CA TYR A 15 20.79 -58.97 21.18
C TYR A 15 21.42 -58.63 19.83
N GLU A 16 21.82 -59.62 19.05
CA GLU A 16 22.38 -59.41 17.70
C GLU A 16 21.38 -58.72 16.77
N ASN A 17 20.10 -59.14 16.79
CA ASN A 17 19.06 -58.51 15.99
C ASN A 17 18.83 -57.03 16.39
N LEU A 18 18.80 -56.73 17.68
CA LEU A 18 18.70 -55.36 18.18
C LEU A 18 19.93 -54.53 17.82
N GLN A 19 21.13 -55.10 17.93
CA GLN A 19 22.37 -54.43 17.58
C GLN A 19 22.44 -54.12 16.07
N ASN A 20 22.00 -55.06 15.22
CA ASN A 20 21.92 -54.85 13.78
C ASN A 20 20.85 -53.82 13.41
N GLY A 21 19.68 -53.88 14.06
CA GLY A 21 18.62 -52.87 13.90
C GLY A 21 19.09 -51.46 14.30
N TRP A 22 19.80 -51.35 15.43
CA TRP A 22 20.38 -50.09 15.88
C TRP A 22 21.44 -49.55 14.91
N LYS A 23 22.35 -50.39 14.39
CA LYS A 23 23.33 -50.00 13.37
C LYS A 23 22.66 -49.49 12.09
N SER A 24 21.67 -50.23 11.58
CA SER A 24 20.92 -49.83 10.39
C SER A 24 20.17 -48.51 10.61
N GLN A 25 19.55 -48.32 11.77
CA GLN A 25 18.90 -47.06 12.12
C GLN A 25 19.91 -45.90 12.20
N GLN A 26 21.10 -46.13 12.76
CA GLN A 26 22.16 -45.14 12.84
C GLN A 26 22.67 -44.74 11.45
N GLU A 27 22.83 -45.69 10.53
CA GLU A 27 23.20 -45.44 9.14
C GLU A 27 22.11 -44.63 8.40
N ASN A 28 20.85 -45.03 8.54
CA ASN A 28 19.72 -44.32 7.93
C ASN A 28 19.60 -42.89 8.48
N MET A 29 19.79 -42.70 9.79
CA MET A 29 19.81 -41.38 10.40
C MET A 29 20.96 -40.53 9.84
N GLY A 30 22.14 -41.11 9.67
CA GLY A 30 23.30 -40.44 9.06
C GLY A 30 23.04 -40.02 7.61
N GLN A 31 22.42 -40.88 6.81
CA GLN A 31 22.04 -40.56 5.43
C GLN A 31 21.02 -39.42 5.37
N MET A 32 19.98 -39.47 6.20
CA MET A 32 18.95 -38.42 6.26
C MET A 32 19.53 -37.08 6.70
N GLN A 33 20.46 -37.07 7.66
CA GLN A 33 21.16 -35.84 8.07
C GLN A 33 22.02 -35.26 6.93
N ALA A 34 22.70 -36.12 6.16
CA ALA A 34 23.46 -35.69 4.99
C ALA A 34 22.56 -35.09 3.90
N GLU A 35 21.44 -35.75 3.59
CA GLU A 35 20.45 -35.23 2.63
C GLU A 35 19.87 -33.89 3.07
N LEU A 36 19.51 -33.74 4.35
CA LEU A 36 19.03 -32.48 4.90
C LEU A 36 20.07 -31.36 4.74
N PHE A 37 21.35 -31.65 4.98
CA PHE A 37 22.42 -30.68 4.77
C PHE A 37 22.55 -30.28 3.29
N THR A 38 22.49 -31.26 2.38
CA THR A 38 22.53 -31.01 0.93
C THR A 38 21.34 -30.17 0.48
N VAL A 39 20.12 -30.54 0.84
CA VAL A 39 18.90 -29.80 0.47
C VAL A 39 18.94 -28.38 1.02
N ARG A 40 19.36 -28.21 2.29
CA ARG A 40 19.51 -26.87 2.90
C ARG A 40 20.50 -26.00 2.12
N SER A 41 21.63 -26.56 1.73
CA SER A 41 22.64 -25.87 0.91
C SER A 41 22.08 -25.46 -0.44
N LEU A 42 21.37 -26.36 -1.12
CA LEU A 42 20.74 -26.09 -2.42
C LEU A 42 19.68 -24.99 -2.34
N VAL A 43 18.81 -25.03 -1.31
CA VAL A 43 17.79 -23.99 -1.10
C VAL A 43 18.44 -22.62 -0.85
N GLN A 44 19.52 -22.58 -0.06
CA GLN A 44 20.25 -21.34 0.20
C GLN A 44 20.89 -20.78 -1.07
N GLN A 45 21.52 -21.63 -1.89
CA GLN A 45 22.10 -21.22 -3.18
C GLN A 45 21.02 -20.74 -4.15
N GLN A 46 19.88 -21.43 -4.22
CA GLN A 46 18.76 -21.04 -5.07
C GLN A 46 18.20 -19.68 -4.64
N SER A 47 18.05 -19.43 -3.33
CA SER A 47 17.61 -18.13 -2.81
C SER A 47 18.55 -17.01 -3.22
N GLN A 48 19.87 -17.21 -3.09
CA GLN A 48 20.88 -16.22 -3.49
C GLN A 48 20.86 -15.97 -5.00
N PHE A 49 20.72 -17.03 -5.81
CA PHE A 49 20.59 -16.91 -7.26
C PHE A 49 19.34 -16.13 -7.66
N CYS A 50 18.18 -16.44 -7.08
CA CYS A 50 16.92 -15.75 -7.33
C CYS A 50 16.99 -14.27 -6.93
N ALA A 51 17.58 -13.94 -5.77
CA ALA A 51 17.79 -12.56 -5.35
C ALA A 51 18.68 -11.79 -6.34
N SER A 52 19.79 -12.40 -6.78
CA SER A 52 20.70 -11.79 -7.77
C SER A 52 20.02 -11.58 -9.13
N LEU A 53 19.35 -12.61 -9.65
CA LEU A 53 18.61 -12.54 -10.91
C LEU A 53 17.51 -11.48 -10.85
N GLY A 54 16.73 -11.48 -9.77
CA GLY A 54 15.66 -10.51 -9.51
C GLY A 54 16.21 -9.08 -9.39
N ALA A 55 17.34 -8.89 -8.71
CA ALA A 55 18.00 -7.59 -8.61
C ALA A 55 18.43 -7.06 -9.99
N VAL A 56 19.06 -7.89 -10.82
CA VAL A 56 19.53 -7.48 -12.15
C VAL A 56 18.35 -7.19 -13.08
N MET A 57 17.44 -8.14 -13.23
CA MET A 57 16.31 -8.02 -14.17
C MET A 57 15.34 -6.93 -13.72
N GLY A 58 15.04 -6.87 -12.43
CA GLY A 58 14.20 -5.84 -11.83
C GLY A 58 14.77 -4.45 -12.05
N ASN A 59 16.08 -4.24 -11.87
CA ASN A 59 16.71 -2.95 -12.14
C ASN A 59 16.65 -2.53 -13.61
N LEU A 60 16.80 -3.47 -14.55
CA LEU A 60 16.67 -3.18 -15.98
C LEU A 60 15.24 -2.73 -16.31
N ILE A 61 14.23 -3.44 -15.82
CA ILE A 61 12.82 -3.10 -16.03
C ILE A 61 12.47 -1.80 -15.31
N TRP A 62 12.96 -1.58 -14.08
CA TRP A 62 12.76 -0.33 -13.36
C TRP A 62 13.31 0.87 -14.15
N LYS A 63 14.51 0.76 -14.71
CA LYS A 63 15.08 1.82 -15.55
C LYS A 63 14.30 2.02 -16.84
N ALA A 64 13.93 0.94 -17.53
CA ALA A 64 13.17 1.01 -18.78
C ALA A 64 11.77 1.62 -18.58
N SER A 65 11.09 1.21 -17.51
CA SER A 65 9.73 1.65 -17.16
C SER A 65 9.62 3.13 -16.77
N ARG A 66 10.73 3.87 -16.68
CA ARG A 66 10.70 5.34 -16.57
C ARG A 66 10.10 6.00 -17.82
N LEU A 67 10.08 5.29 -18.94
CA LEU A 67 9.47 5.75 -20.19
C LEU A 67 7.98 5.34 -20.20
N PRO A 68 7.04 6.29 -20.33
CA PRO A 68 5.60 5.96 -20.38
C PRO A 68 5.21 4.89 -21.41
N PRO A 69 5.77 4.85 -22.64
CA PRO A 69 5.45 3.79 -23.59
C PRO A 69 5.78 2.37 -23.10
N VAL A 70 6.78 2.22 -22.23
CA VAL A 70 7.12 0.92 -21.63
C VAL A 70 6.05 0.52 -20.61
N ILE A 71 5.54 1.47 -19.83
CA ILE A 71 4.40 1.22 -18.93
C ILE A 71 3.16 0.80 -19.72
N ASP A 72 2.86 1.50 -20.82
CA ASP A 72 1.72 1.15 -21.68
C ASP A 72 1.86 -0.28 -22.24
N MET A 73 3.06 -0.66 -22.65
CA MET A 73 3.37 -2.03 -23.09
C MET A 73 3.17 -3.06 -21.98
N LEU A 74 3.64 -2.77 -20.75
CA LEU A 74 3.46 -3.66 -19.60
C LEU A 74 1.96 -3.84 -19.30
N LEU A 75 1.20 -2.75 -19.22
CA LEU A 75 -0.23 -2.75 -18.90
C LEU A 75 -1.09 -3.40 -20.00
N SER A 76 -0.64 -3.37 -21.25
CA SER A 76 -1.29 -4.08 -22.35
C SER A 76 -1.09 -5.60 -22.28
N GLY A 77 -0.11 -6.06 -21.51
CA GLY A 77 0.11 -7.47 -21.24
C GLY A 77 -0.79 -8.00 -20.11
N ASN A 78 -0.80 -9.33 -19.92
CA ASN A 78 -1.62 -9.99 -18.90
C ASN A 78 -0.85 -10.34 -17.61
N LYS A 79 0.40 -9.87 -17.47
CA LYS A 79 1.30 -10.24 -16.36
C LYS A 79 1.47 -9.19 -15.27
N VAL A 80 0.95 -7.98 -15.45
CA VAL A 80 1.09 -6.93 -14.43
C VAL A 80 0.37 -7.31 -13.14
N ALA A 81 -0.82 -7.90 -13.21
CA ALA A 81 -1.52 -8.36 -12.01
C ALA A 81 -0.72 -9.43 -11.23
N ASP A 82 -0.18 -10.43 -11.93
CA ASP A 82 0.69 -11.45 -11.34
C ASP A 82 1.93 -10.81 -10.70
N PHE A 83 2.55 -9.86 -11.41
CA PHE A 83 3.69 -9.10 -10.91
C PHE A 83 3.35 -8.35 -9.61
N LEU A 84 2.21 -7.65 -9.53
CA LEU A 84 1.80 -6.93 -8.32
C LEU A 84 1.61 -7.88 -7.12
N ALA A 85 1.05 -9.08 -7.35
CA ALA A 85 0.93 -10.10 -6.31
C ALA A 85 2.31 -10.60 -5.82
N ILE A 86 3.27 -10.76 -6.74
CA ILE A 86 4.66 -11.11 -6.40
C ILE A 86 5.32 -9.99 -5.60
N VAL A 87 5.14 -8.71 -5.99
CA VAL A 87 5.66 -7.56 -5.23
C VAL A 87 5.09 -7.60 -3.81
N HIS A 88 3.77 -7.80 -3.67
CA HIS A 88 3.09 -7.86 -2.38
C HIS A 88 3.67 -8.94 -1.47
N GLY A 89 3.74 -10.19 -1.93
CA GLY A 89 4.29 -11.30 -1.14
C GLY A 89 5.77 -11.12 -0.82
N SER A 90 6.57 -10.64 -1.78
CA SER A 90 8.01 -10.42 -1.59
C SER A 90 8.27 -9.34 -0.55
N LEU A 91 7.44 -8.30 -0.53
CA LEU A 91 7.54 -7.20 0.41
C LEU A 91 7.18 -7.64 1.83
N ILE A 92 6.14 -8.46 2.01
CA ILE A 92 5.82 -9.09 3.30
C ILE A 92 7.01 -9.89 3.80
N SER A 93 7.50 -10.85 3.00
CA SER A 93 8.61 -11.70 3.41
C SER A 93 9.89 -10.91 3.71
N PHE A 94 10.17 -9.85 2.94
CA PHE A 94 11.33 -8.98 3.20
C PHE A 94 11.20 -8.23 4.53
N MET A 95 10.02 -7.68 4.81
CA MET A 95 9.76 -6.97 6.07
C MET A 95 9.81 -7.91 7.28
N GLU A 96 9.30 -9.14 7.16
CA GLU A 96 9.38 -10.17 8.22
C GLU A 96 10.81 -10.64 8.47
N THR A 97 11.64 -10.71 7.41
CA THR A 97 13.04 -11.14 7.52
C THR A 97 13.94 -10.07 8.14
N TYR A 98 13.65 -8.78 7.89
CA TYR A 98 14.52 -7.66 8.23
C TYR A 98 13.81 -6.60 9.10
N ASP A 99 13.01 -7.07 10.06
CA ASP A 99 12.13 -6.27 10.93
C ASP A 99 12.80 -5.10 11.66
N SER A 100 14.08 -5.25 11.99
CA SER A 100 14.85 -4.36 12.86
C SER A 100 15.94 -3.60 12.10
N SER A 101 16.49 -4.19 11.04
CA SER A 101 17.51 -3.56 10.22
C SER A 101 17.54 -4.16 8.82
N MET A 102 17.29 -3.31 7.83
CA MET A 102 17.36 -3.71 6.43
C MET A 102 18.82 -3.87 5.97
N PRO A 103 19.09 -4.83 5.05
CA PRO A 103 20.40 -4.97 4.45
C PRO A 103 20.75 -3.72 3.64
N SER A 104 22.05 -3.50 3.41
CA SER A 104 22.54 -2.39 2.60
C SER A 104 21.74 -2.25 1.31
N GLN A 105 21.49 -1.01 0.87
CA GLN A 105 20.75 -0.76 -0.38
C GLN A 105 21.40 -1.42 -1.59
N TYR A 106 22.69 -1.77 -1.54
CA TYR A 106 23.43 -2.44 -2.62
C TYR A 106 23.37 -3.96 -2.54
N ALA A 107 22.82 -4.55 -1.47
CA ALA A 107 22.60 -5.99 -1.38
C ALA A 107 21.57 -6.45 -2.43
N ASN A 108 21.70 -7.69 -2.90
CA ASN A 108 20.81 -8.23 -3.94
C ASN A 108 19.35 -8.24 -3.48
N GLU A 109 19.09 -8.60 -2.23
CA GLU A 109 17.75 -8.65 -1.63
C GLU A 109 17.12 -7.24 -1.61
N SER A 110 17.87 -6.24 -1.15
CA SER A 110 17.43 -4.84 -1.18
C SER A 110 17.21 -4.34 -2.60
N GLN A 111 18.15 -4.58 -3.52
CA GLN A 111 18.03 -4.17 -4.92
C GLN A 111 16.84 -4.82 -5.61
N PHE A 112 16.57 -6.09 -5.31
CA PHE A 112 15.40 -6.79 -5.81
C PHE A 112 14.11 -6.11 -5.34
N ILE A 113 13.93 -5.92 -4.03
CA ILE A 113 12.71 -5.28 -3.49
C ILE A 113 12.56 -3.83 -3.95
N LEU A 114 13.64 -3.04 -3.92
CA LEU A 114 13.63 -1.66 -4.38
C LEU A 114 13.26 -1.57 -5.85
N SER A 115 13.78 -2.46 -6.69
CA SER A 115 13.45 -2.46 -8.12
C SER A 115 11.99 -2.83 -8.39
N MET A 116 11.45 -3.81 -7.66
CA MET A 116 10.05 -4.20 -7.73
C MET A 116 9.12 -3.04 -7.34
N CYS A 117 9.39 -2.40 -6.20
CA CYS A 117 8.63 -1.23 -5.74
C CYS A 117 8.80 -0.04 -6.70
N GLY A 118 10.00 0.15 -7.25
CA GLY A 118 10.30 1.22 -8.19
C GLY A 118 9.56 1.08 -9.52
N ILE A 119 9.36 -0.13 -10.02
CA ILE A 119 8.49 -0.40 -11.18
C ILE A 119 7.06 0.02 -10.86
N VAL A 120 6.54 -0.33 -9.67
CA VAL A 120 5.19 0.08 -9.23
C VAL A 120 5.08 1.60 -9.12
N THR A 121 6.09 2.28 -8.59
CA THR A 121 6.15 3.75 -8.55
C THR A 121 6.06 4.36 -9.96
N ASN A 122 6.75 3.76 -10.94
CA ASN A 122 6.69 4.20 -12.34
C ASN A 122 5.33 3.90 -12.99
N ILE A 123 4.69 2.75 -12.68
CA ILE A 123 3.31 2.47 -13.11
C ILE A 123 2.37 3.57 -12.61
N ALA A 124 2.45 3.90 -11.32
CA ALA A 124 1.64 4.97 -10.71
C ALA A 124 1.92 6.37 -11.31
N ALA A 125 3.08 6.60 -11.92
CA ALA A 125 3.39 7.87 -12.57
C ALA A 125 2.51 8.14 -13.81
N THR A 126 1.95 7.09 -14.43
CA THR A 126 1.07 7.21 -15.62
C THR A 126 -0.41 7.18 -15.24
N SER A 127 -1.27 7.84 -16.04
CA SER A 127 -2.71 7.85 -15.77
C SER A 127 -3.34 6.46 -15.87
N ALA A 128 -2.98 5.69 -16.90
CA ALA A 128 -3.46 4.32 -17.08
C ALA A 128 -3.01 3.40 -15.93
N GLY A 129 -1.76 3.52 -15.50
CA GLY A 129 -1.23 2.73 -14.38
C GLY A 129 -1.91 3.04 -13.05
N ARG A 130 -2.19 4.32 -12.75
CA ARG A 130 -2.98 4.69 -11.56
C ARG A 130 -4.36 4.05 -11.57
N GLN A 131 -5.05 4.13 -12.70
CA GLN A 131 -6.37 3.52 -12.84
C GLN A 131 -6.30 2.00 -12.66
N PHE A 132 -5.30 1.35 -13.25
CA PHE A 132 -5.09 -0.09 -13.11
C PHE A 132 -4.86 -0.49 -11.65
N LEU A 133 -3.98 0.22 -10.93
CA LEU A 133 -3.66 -0.09 -9.53
C LEU A 133 -4.88 -0.06 -8.61
N VAL A 134 -5.84 0.84 -8.85
CA VAL A 134 -7.00 1.02 -7.97
C VAL A 134 -8.21 0.18 -8.39
N THR A 135 -8.21 -0.34 -9.62
CA THR A 135 -9.30 -1.20 -10.15
C THR A 135 -8.98 -2.68 -10.09
N ASN A 136 -7.70 -3.06 -10.14
CA ASN A 136 -7.24 -4.44 -10.01
C ASN A 136 -7.10 -4.84 -8.53
N SER A 137 -7.55 -6.04 -8.16
CA SER A 137 -7.48 -6.54 -6.78
C SER A 137 -6.05 -6.58 -6.24
N ASN A 138 -5.11 -7.12 -7.01
CA ASN A 138 -3.70 -7.24 -6.61
C ASN A 138 -3.04 -5.86 -6.46
N GLY A 139 -3.49 -4.88 -7.26
CA GLY A 139 -3.06 -3.49 -7.11
C GLY A 139 -3.55 -2.86 -5.82
N ARG A 140 -4.83 -3.05 -5.46
CA ARG A 140 -5.40 -2.53 -4.21
C ARG A 140 -4.76 -3.18 -2.99
N GLU A 141 -4.61 -4.50 -3.00
CA GLU A 141 -3.92 -5.24 -1.93
C GLU A 141 -2.48 -4.76 -1.74
N LEU A 142 -1.76 -4.50 -2.82
CA LEU A 142 -0.40 -3.97 -2.75
C LEU A 142 -0.36 -2.56 -2.14
N LEU A 143 -1.28 -1.66 -2.54
CA LEU A 143 -1.36 -0.31 -1.99
C LEU A 143 -1.74 -0.33 -0.50
N GLU A 144 -2.67 -1.20 -0.10
CA GLU A 144 -3.00 -1.44 1.31
C GLU A 144 -1.77 -1.93 2.09
N GLN A 145 -0.99 -2.83 1.50
CA GLN A 145 0.24 -3.31 2.12
C GLN A 145 1.28 -2.20 2.26
N PHE A 146 1.41 -1.29 1.28
CA PHE A 146 2.27 -0.11 1.42
C PHE A 146 1.87 0.72 2.63
N ASN A 147 0.58 0.96 2.82
CA ASN A 147 0.05 1.71 3.96
C ASN A 147 0.41 1.04 5.29
N ARG A 148 0.28 -0.28 5.38
CA ARG A 148 0.58 -1.07 6.59
C ARG A 148 2.07 -1.07 6.96
N ILE A 149 2.97 -1.12 5.99
CA ILE A 149 4.40 -1.24 6.28
C ILE A 149 5.10 0.11 6.47
N LEU A 150 4.58 1.20 5.90
CA LEU A 150 5.15 2.54 6.03
C LEU A 150 5.63 2.90 7.46
N PRO A 151 4.83 2.70 8.53
CA PRO A 151 5.24 3.10 9.88
C PRO A 151 6.29 2.17 10.50
N VAL A 152 6.44 0.93 9.99
CA VAL A 152 7.34 -0.09 10.55
C VAL A 152 8.63 -0.27 9.74
N ILE A 153 8.78 0.41 8.60
CA ILE A 153 10.05 0.41 7.85
C ILE A 153 11.19 0.96 8.73
N PRO A 154 12.26 0.18 8.99
CA PRO A 154 13.39 0.65 9.79
C PRO A 154 14.06 1.88 9.18
N VAL A 155 14.31 2.89 10.00
CA VAL A 155 15.04 4.11 9.62
C VAL A 155 16.38 4.11 10.35
N PRO A 156 17.52 4.43 9.68
CA PRO A 156 17.64 4.96 8.31
C PRO A 156 17.80 3.90 7.21
N SER A 157 18.00 2.62 7.55
CA SER A 157 18.35 1.57 6.58
C SER A 157 17.29 1.35 5.50
N GLY A 158 16.02 1.59 5.79
CA GLY A 158 14.89 1.48 4.86
C GLY A 158 14.44 2.79 4.17
N ASN A 159 15.19 3.88 4.29
CA ASN A 159 14.81 5.18 3.72
C ASN A 159 14.53 5.11 2.21
N CYS A 160 15.31 4.34 1.46
CA CYS A 160 15.14 4.17 0.02
C CYS A 160 13.81 3.51 -0.32
N LEU A 161 13.42 2.47 0.44
CA LEU A 161 12.13 1.82 0.27
C LEU A 161 11.00 2.77 0.63
N LYS A 162 11.09 3.41 1.81
CA LYS A 162 10.07 4.35 2.31
C LYS A 162 9.79 5.48 1.30
N ARG A 163 10.82 6.02 0.65
CA ARG A 163 10.70 6.99 -0.44
C ARG A 163 9.89 6.45 -1.63
N LEU A 164 10.19 5.24 -2.10
CA LEU A 164 9.48 4.66 -3.25
C LEU A 164 7.99 4.45 -2.97
N LEU A 165 7.66 3.98 -1.76
CA LEU A 165 6.27 3.76 -1.36
C LEU A 165 5.52 5.08 -1.25
N LEU A 166 6.10 6.09 -0.60
CA LEU A 166 5.51 7.43 -0.53
C LEU A 166 5.31 8.04 -1.91
N MET A 167 6.26 7.86 -2.84
CA MET A 167 6.11 8.31 -4.22
C MET A 167 5.00 7.55 -4.96
N ALA A 168 4.90 6.23 -4.78
CA ALA A 168 3.85 5.44 -5.42
C ALA A 168 2.45 5.85 -4.93
N LEU A 169 2.30 6.06 -3.62
CA LEU A 169 1.06 6.52 -3.00
C LEU A 169 0.70 7.94 -3.42
N TYR A 170 1.67 8.86 -3.42
CA TYR A 170 1.47 10.22 -3.91
C TYR A 170 1.07 10.24 -5.38
N ASN A 171 1.77 9.47 -6.22
CA ASN A 171 1.41 9.37 -7.62
C ASN A 171 -0.03 8.84 -7.76
N THR A 172 -0.38 7.78 -7.03
CA THR A 172 -1.74 7.22 -7.01
C THR A 172 -2.79 8.22 -6.49
N SER A 173 -2.46 9.13 -5.58
CA SER A 173 -3.43 10.14 -5.12
C SER A 173 -3.72 11.25 -6.14
N ILE A 174 -3.00 11.31 -7.27
CA ILE A 174 -3.21 12.32 -8.32
C ILE A 174 -4.47 12.04 -9.14
N ASN A 175 -4.90 10.78 -9.34
CA ASN A 175 -6.17 10.50 -10.03
C ASN A 175 -7.33 10.45 -9.02
N HIS A 176 -8.51 10.86 -9.48
CA HIS A 176 -9.72 10.93 -8.65
C HIS A 176 -10.06 9.60 -7.94
N ASP A 177 -10.00 8.48 -8.65
CA ASP A 177 -10.34 7.17 -8.07
C ASP A 177 -9.29 6.71 -7.06
N GLY A 178 -8.00 6.99 -7.32
CA GLY A 178 -6.92 6.71 -6.39
C GLY A 178 -6.96 7.59 -5.16
N LEU A 179 -7.27 8.88 -5.31
CA LEU A 179 -7.49 9.79 -4.18
C LEU A 179 -8.61 9.28 -3.28
N LYS A 180 -9.77 8.95 -3.84
CA LYS A 180 -10.91 8.41 -3.08
C LYS A 180 -10.57 7.11 -2.39
N PHE A 181 -9.87 6.21 -3.08
CA PHE A 181 -9.42 4.95 -2.51
C PHE A 181 -8.49 5.17 -1.31
N LEU A 182 -7.47 6.02 -1.44
CA LEU A 182 -6.48 6.26 -0.41
C LEU A 182 -7.03 7.04 0.78
N GLN A 183 -7.95 7.98 0.55
CA GLN A 183 -8.64 8.72 1.62
C GLN A 183 -9.44 7.81 2.57
N GLN A 184 -9.86 6.63 2.10
CA GLN A 184 -10.59 5.64 2.90
C GLN A 184 -9.65 4.72 3.71
N GLN A 185 -8.33 4.86 3.54
CA GLN A 185 -7.34 4.00 4.19
C GLN A 185 -6.93 4.60 5.54
N ALA A 186 -7.58 4.17 6.62
CA ALA A 186 -7.23 4.58 7.98
C ALA A 186 -5.76 4.29 8.33
N ASP A 187 -5.24 3.15 7.87
CA ASP A 187 -3.84 2.75 8.06
C ASP A 187 -2.87 3.78 7.46
N LEU A 188 -3.19 4.35 6.29
CA LEU A 188 -2.36 5.37 5.66
C LEU A 188 -2.35 6.67 6.47
N LEU A 189 -3.52 7.14 6.89
CA LEU A 189 -3.63 8.37 7.69
C LEU A 189 -2.89 8.23 9.02
N SER A 190 -3.05 7.07 9.68
CA SER A 190 -2.34 6.74 10.91
C SER A 190 -0.82 6.65 10.69
N ALA A 191 -0.37 6.04 9.59
CA ALA A 191 1.05 5.94 9.24
C ALA A 191 1.68 7.32 9.03
N LEU A 192 0.99 8.22 8.30
CA LEU A 192 1.45 9.59 8.08
C LEU A 192 1.51 10.37 9.40
N ALA A 193 0.52 10.23 10.27
CA ALA A 193 0.51 10.90 11.57
C ALA A 193 1.64 10.44 12.48
N HIS A 194 1.86 9.11 12.55
CA HIS A 194 2.99 8.54 13.28
C HIS A 194 4.31 9.09 12.74
N ASP A 195 4.54 8.97 11.43
CA ASP A 195 5.79 9.33 10.81
C ASP A 195 6.14 10.82 10.91
N LEU A 196 5.15 11.72 10.82
CA LEU A 196 5.37 13.16 10.95
C LEU A 196 5.86 13.55 12.35
N GLN A 197 5.56 12.73 13.36
CA GLN A 197 6.01 12.91 14.74
C GLN A 197 7.39 12.26 14.99
N THR A 198 7.81 11.31 14.15
CA THR A 198 9.14 10.70 14.26
C THR A 198 10.26 11.64 13.79
N ASP A 199 11.47 11.45 14.32
CA ASP A 199 12.63 12.21 13.89
C ASP A 199 13.15 11.67 12.55
N THR A 200 12.59 12.20 11.46
CA THR A 200 12.97 11.91 10.08
C THR A 200 13.59 13.12 9.40
N THR A 201 14.28 12.87 8.28
CA THR A 201 14.91 13.92 7.48
C THR A 201 13.87 14.90 6.94
N TYR A 202 14.32 16.13 6.66
CA TYR A 202 13.48 17.17 6.04
C TYR A 202 12.78 16.66 4.75
N GLU A 203 13.53 15.97 3.88
CA GLU A 203 13.00 15.42 2.63
C GLU A 203 11.87 14.41 2.87
N MET A 204 12.04 13.51 3.83
CA MET A 204 11.04 12.49 4.15
C MET A 204 9.76 13.13 4.72
N LYS A 205 9.90 14.10 5.64
CA LYS A 205 8.77 14.86 6.18
C LYS A 205 8.02 15.61 5.07
N LEU A 206 8.75 16.23 4.16
CA LEU A 206 8.15 16.94 3.03
C LEU A 206 7.37 16.00 2.10
N MET A 207 7.88 14.79 1.84
CA MET A 207 7.16 13.77 1.05
C MET A 207 5.85 13.35 1.72
N GLN A 208 5.86 13.10 3.03
CA GLN A 208 4.67 12.75 3.81
C GLN A 208 3.64 13.89 3.79
N LEU A 209 4.09 15.12 3.97
CA LEU A 209 3.21 16.30 3.90
C LEU A 209 2.62 16.50 2.50
N ARG A 210 3.38 16.28 1.42
CA ARG A 210 2.85 16.38 0.06
C ARG A 210 1.81 15.29 -0.24
N LEU A 211 2.00 14.08 0.29
CA LEU A 211 0.96 13.05 0.23
C LEU A 211 -0.29 13.50 1.00
N LEU A 212 -0.14 13.97 2.24
CA LEU A 212 -1.26 14.49 3.03
C LEU A 212 -1.97 15.68 2.37
N GLN A 213 -1.23 16.58 1.74
CA GLN A 213 -1.76 17.68 0.94
C GLN A 213 -2.62 17.15 -0.21
N SER A 214 -2.16 16.14 -0.94
CA SER A 214 -2.95 15.50 -1.98
C SER A 214 -4.22 14.86 -1.41
N LEU A 215 -4.12 14.14 -0.28
CA LEU A 215 -5.25 13.49 0.39
C LEU A 215 -6.30 14.49 0.91
N THR A 216 -5.92 15.74 1.14
CA THR A 216 -6.84 16.79 1.61
C THR A 216 -7.44 17.64 0.49
N CYS A 217 -6.93 17.58 -0.74
CA CYS A 217 -7.28 18.51 -1.83
C CYS A 217 -8.78 18.47 -2.22
N ASP A 218 -9.38 17.28 -2.29
CA ASP A 218 -10.80 17.08 -2.65
C ASP A 218 -11.46 16.09 -1.69
N ILE A 219 -11.86 16.55 -0.49
CA ILE A 219 -12.50 15.70 0.51
C ILE A 219 -13.97 15.41 0.10
N PRO A 220 -14.36 14.15 -0.17
CA PRO A 220 -15.61 13.82 -0.87
C PRO A 220 -16.86 13.91 0.00
N ASN A 221 -16.74 13.78 1.33
CA ASN A 221 -17.86 13.86 2.26
C ASN A 221 -17.39 14.13 3.70
N GLY A 222 -18.34 14.40 4.59
CA GLY A 222 -18.08 14.66 6.00
C GLY A 222 -17.45 13.48 6.75
N THR A 223 -17.75 12.23 6.37
CA THR A 223 -17.15 11.04 7.01
C THR A 223 -15.64 11.00 6.78
N VAL A 224 -15.19 11.16 5.54
CA VAL A 224 -13.75 11.21 5.21
C VAL A 224 -13.07 12.39 5.91
N LEU A 225 -13.73 13.55 6.01
CA LEU A 225 -13.21 14.68 6.77
C LEU A 225 -13.00 14.32 8.25
N GLN A 226 -13.98 13.67 8.88
CA GLN A 226 -13.88 13.25 10.28
C GLN A 226 -12.79 12.21 10.47
N ASP A 227 -12.63 11.27 9.55
CA ASP A 227 -11.55 10.29 9.60
C ASP A 227 -10.17 10.97 9.50
N ILE A 228 -10.00 11.91 8.55
CA ILE A 228 -8.76 12.70 8.44
C ILE A 228 -8.46 13.44 9.75
N LEU A 229 -9.45 14.14 10.33
CA LEU A 229 -9.29 14.89 11.58
C LEU A 229 -9.02 13.99 12.79
N LYS A 230 -9.57 12.77 12.78
CA LYS A 230 -9.37 11.77 13.84
C LYS A 230 -7.93 11.23 13.84
N TYR A 231 -7.39 10.90 12.68
CA TYR A 231 -6.06 10.30 12.56
C TYR A 231 -4.94 11.33 12.46
N VAL A 232 -5.22 12.50 11.89
CA VAL A 232 -4.23 13.57 11.67
C VAL A 232 -4.69 14.87 12.34
N PRO A 233 -4.43 15.06 13.64
CA PRO A 233 -4.84 16.25 14.38
C PRO A 233 -4.22 17.54 13.82
N LEU A 234 -4.98 18.63 13.87
CA LEU A 234 -4.57 19.92 13.31
C LEU A 234 -3.37 20.54 14.04
N ASP A 235 -3.30 20.36 15.36
CA ASP A 235 -2.19 20.78 16.20
C ASP A 235 -0.88 20.07 15.82
N MET A 236 -0.95 18.78 15.45
CA MET A 236 0.18 18.02 14.93
C MET A 236 0.72 18.64 13.63
N ILE A 237 -0.17 18.94 12.68
CA ILE A 237 0.19 19.57 11.41
C ILE A 237 0.78 20.97 11.64
N GLN A 238 0.18 21.75 12.55
CA GLN A 238 0.65 23.08 12.91
C GLN A 238 2.02 23.05 13.59
N ALA A 239 2.32 22.04 14.42
CA ALA A 239 3.64 21.90 15.03
C ALA A 239 4.76 21.81 13.98
N THR A 240 4.46 21.28 12.79
CA THR A 240 5.42 21.17 11.68
C THR A 240 5.79 22.52 11.06
N THR A 241 4.98 23.58 11.25
CA THR A 241 5.32 24.94 10.75
C THR A 241 6.47 25.60 11.51
N LYS A 242 6.90 25.03 12.64
CA LYS A 242 8.07 25.49 13.40
C LYS A 242 9.37 25.30 12.63
N CYS A 243 9.39 24.47 11.59
CA CYS A 243 10.55 24.34 10.72
C CYS A 243 10.84 25.64 9.97
N SER A 244 12.12 25.99 9.81
CA SER A 244 12.54 27.23 9.14
C SER A 244 12.26 27.25 7.63
N GLN A 245 12.05 26.09 7.00
CA GLN A 245 11.98 25.97 5.55
C GLN A 245 10.64 26.47 4.98
N PRO A 246 10.65 27.39 3.99
CA PRO A 246 9.44 28.02 3.47
C PRO A 246 8.53 27.05 2.70
N GLU A 247 9.12 26.11 1.97
CA GLU A 247 8.38 25.13 1.20
C GLU A 247 7.49 24.25 2.08
N MET A 248 8.02 23.73 3.18
CA MET A 248 7.25 22.91 4.10
C MET A 248 6.12 23.70 4.77
N LYS A 249 6.36 24.98 5.10
CA LYS A 249 5.31 25.87 5.61
C LYS A 249 4.18 26.05 4.59
N ASN A 250 4.51 26.22 3.31
CA ASN A 250 3.51 26.37 2.25
C ASN A 250 2.63 25.12 2.14
N VAL A 251 3.24 23.93 2.09
CA VAL A 251 2.50 22.65 2.05
C VAL A 251 1.56 22.51 3.25
N VAL A 252 2.05 22.83 4.45
CA VAL A 252 1.22 22.81 5.67
C VAL A 252 0.05 23.80 5.59
N GLN A 253 0.29 25.02 5.13
CA GLN A 253 -0.80 26.01 4.98
C GLN A 253 -1.86 25.53 3.98
N GLU A 254 -1.44 24.90 2.87
CA GLU A 254 -2.38 24.32 1.91
C GLU A 254 -3.22 23.19 2.51
N ILE A 255 -2.61 22.28 3.28
CA ILE A 255 -3.35 21.24 4.02
C ILE A 255 -4.40 21.87 4.95
N LEU A 256 -4.01 22.84 5.76
CA LEU A 256 -4.91 23.50 6.70
C LEU A 256 -6.05 24.24 5.98
N ASN A 257 -5.76 24.87 4.85
CA ASN A 257 -6.77 25.55 4.03
C ASN A 257 -7.75 24.56 3.40
N ASN A 258 -7.27 23.42 2.92
CA ASN A 258 -8.11 22.36 2.36
C ASN A 258 -9.08 21.81 3.41
N ILE A 259 -8.59 21.51 4.61
CA ILE A 259 -9.41 21.02 5.72
C ILE A 259 -10.45 22.07 6.13
N LYS A 260 -10.06 23.34 6.29
CA LYS A 260 -11.00 24.44 6.63
C LYS A 260 -12.09 24.61 5.57
N LYS A 261 -11.73 24.55 4.29
CA LYS A 261 -12.72 24.60 3.18
C LYS A 261 -13.71 23.44 3.29
N ALA A 262 -13.22 22.22 3.53
CA ALA A 262 -14.09 21.06 3.69
C ALA A 262 -15.00 21.16 4.93
N GLN A 263 -14.47 21.60 6.08
CA GLN A 263 -15.26 21.86 7.29
C GLN A 263 -16.41 22.83 6.99
N HIS A 264 -16.12 23.96 6.35
CA HIS A 264 -17.15 24.94 6.00
C HIS A 264 -18.25 24.35 5.10
N VAL A 265 -17.88 23.55 4.10
CA VAL A 265 -18.82 22.89 3.16
C VAL A 265 -19.73 21.87 3.87
N TYR A 266 -19.22 21.12 4.84
CA TYR A 266 -19.97 20.05 5.48
C TYR A 266 -20.71 20.49 6.75
N GLU A 267 -20.23 21.52 7.45
CA GLU A 267 -20.95 22.16 8.57
C GLU A 267 -22.20 22.91 8.09
N THR A 268 -22.11 23.64 6.96
CA THR A 268 -23.26 24.36 6.39
C THR A 268 -24.33 23.42 5.81
N LYS A 269 -23.93 22.25 5.29
CA LYS A 269 -24.88 21.23 4.79
C LYS A 269 -25.69 20.57 5.90
N CYS A 270 -25.10 20.30 7.08
CA CYS A 270 -25.85 19.78 8.24
C CYS A 270 -26.96 20.74 8.69
N CYS A 271 -26.64 22.02 8.87
CA CYS A 271 -27.62 23.05 9.26
C CYS A 271 -28.80 23.17 8.28
N HIS A 272 -28.56 23.00 6.97
CA HIS A 272 -29.63 23.09 5.98
C HIS A 272 -30.53 21.83 5.97
N SER A 273 -29.99 20.65 6.26
CA SER A 273 -30.76 19.41 6.36
C SER A 273 -31.65 19.37 7.60
N ASP A 274 -31.17 19.91 8.73
CA ASP A 274 -31.93 20.03 9.98
C ASP A 274 -33.07 21.05 9.84
N LEU A 275 -32.86 22.14 9.09
CA LEU A 275 -33.91 23.11 8.79
C LEU A 275 -35.04 22.52 7.92
N TRP A 276 -34.74 21.65 6.96
CA TRP A 276 -35.77 20.97 6.16
C TRP A 276 -36.52 19.88 6.96
N GLN A 277 -35.84 19.16 7.84
CA GLN A 277 -36.48 18.18 8.73
C GLN A 277 -37.33 18.86 9.83
N ALA A 278 -36.91 20.02 10.33
CA ALA A 278 -37.71 20.84 11.25
C ALA A 278 -38.95 21.43 10.57
N ARG A 279 -38.84 21.87 9.30
CA ARG A 279 -39.97 22.43 8.53
C ARG A 279 -41.01 21.38 8.15
N THR A 280 -40.57 20.13 7.92
CA THR A 280 -41.47 19.01 7.60
C THR A 280 -42.13 18.40 8.85
N LYS A 281 -41.51 18.48 10.03
CA LYS A 281 -42.16 18.13 11.31
C LYS A 281 -43.16 19.18 11.80
N CYS A 282 -42.97 20.47 11.50
CA CYS A 282 -43.96 21.51 11.83
C CYS A 282 -45.19 21.57 10.89
N SER A 283 -45.27 20.74 9.84
CA SER A 283 -46.38 20.78 8.88
C SER A 283 -47.32 19.57 8.95
N ARG A 284 -47.14 18.66 9.92
CA ARG A 284 -48.05 17.50 10.14
C ARG A 284 -48.84 17.63 11.44
N GLY A 285 -49.65 18.67 11.50
CA GLY A 285 -50.61 18.85 12.58
C GLY A 285 -51.57 19.98 12.29
N CYS A 286 -52.44 19.82 11.29
CA CYS A 286 -53.81 20.36 11.23
C CYS A 286 -54.44 20.12 9.84
N GLY A 287 -55.65 19.53 9.81
CA GLY A 287 -56.57 19.45 8.68
C GLY A 287 -56.22 18.37 7.65
N GLY A 288 -57.07 17.41 7.33
CA GLY A 288 -58.53 17.43 7.23
C GLY A 288 -58.87 16.93 5.83
N ASP A 289 -59.64 15.85 5.75
CA ASP A 289 -60.02 15.12 4.54
C ASP A 289 -60.52 16.02 3.40
N SER A 290 -60.10 15.74 2.16
CA SER A 290 -60.99 15.70 0.98
C SER A 290 -60.26 15.32 -0.32
N SER A 291 -60.99 14.54 -1.11
CA SER A 291 -60.68 13.87 -2.38
C SER A 291 -60.57 14.80 -3.61
N PHE A 292 -60.32 14.16 -4.77
CA PHE A 292 -60.24 14.67 -6.16
C PHE A 292 -58.94 15.36 -6.55
N GLY A 293 -58.30 15.13 -7.70
CA GLY A 293 -58.55 14.26 -8.85
C GLY A 293 -57.75 14.80 -10.05
N GLY A 294 -57.29 13.91 -10.95
CA GLY A 294 -57.07 14.26 -12.36
C GLY A 294 -55.66 14.67 -12.83
N THR A 295 -55.07 13.74 -13.60
CA THR A 295 -54.45 13.93 -14.95
C THR A 295 -53.16 14.72 -15.13
N GLY A 296 -52.18 14.10 -15.81
CA GLY A 296 -51.20 14.84 -16.64
C GLY A 296 -49.84 14.17 -16.83
N MET A 297 -49.73 13.28 -17.82
CA MET A 297 -48.48 12.70 -18.35
C MET A 297 -47.55 13.79 -18.91
N ASN A 298 -46.24 13.67 -18.72
CA ASN A 298 -45.34 13.31 -19.83
C ASN A 298 -43.87 13.14 -19.40
N SER A 299 -43.36 11.94 -19.71
CA SER A 299 -41.96 11.57 -19.71
C SER A 299 -41.29 12.11 -20.98
N LYS A 300 -40.15 12.77 -20.84
CA LYS A 300 -39.14 12.90 -21.90
C LYS A 300 -37.76 12.63 -21.31
N ALA A 301 -37.27 11.43 -21.61
CA ALA A 301 -35.88 11.07 -21.51
C ALA A 301 -35.10 11.86 -22.57
N ALA A 302 -34.01 12.51 -22.16
CA ALA A 302 -33.02 13.06 -23.07
C ALA A 302 -31.68 12.38 -22.79
N SER A 303 -31.22 11.62 -23.79
CA SER A 303 -29.91 10.99 -23.88
C SER A 303 -28.82 12.06 -24.01
N CYS A 304 -27.79 12.00 -23.15
CA CYS A 304 -26.56 12.75 -23.34
C CYS A 304 -25.56 11.90 -24.13
N GLN A 305 -25.24 12.35 -25.34
CA GLN A 305 -24.06 11.94 -26.09
C GLN A 305 -22.81 12.54 -25.43
N GLU A 306 -21.87 11.69 -25.02
CA GLU A 306 -20.54 12.11 -24.57
C GLU A 306 -19.72 12.60 -25.77
N SER A 307 -19.49 13.91 -25.80
CA SER A 307 -18.59 14.57 -26.73
C SER A 307 -17.30 14.92 -26.00
N SER A 308 -16.21 14.31 -26.44
CA SER A 308 -14.85 14.54 -25.98
C SER A 308 -14.40 15.98 -26.25
N ASN A 309 -14.38 16.83 -25.22
CA ASN A 309 -13.46 17.96 -25.01
C ASN A 309 -13.96 18.83 -23.85
N ALA A 310 -13.41 18.60 -22.65
CA ALA A 310 -13.55 19.54 -21.54
C ALA A 310 -12.18 20.14 -21.21
N ARG A 311 -11.98 21.37 -21.67
CA ARG A 311 -10.94 22.29 -21.18
C ARG A 311 -11.21 22.54 -19.68
N PHE A 312 -10.29 22.13 -18.82
CA PHE A 312 -10.29 22.58 -17.43
C PHE A 312 -9.79 24.03 -17.35
N GLY A 313 -10.54 24.87 -16.64
CA GLY A 313 -10.22 26.28 -16.39
C GLY A 313 -8.96 26.48 -15.54
N PRO A 314 -8.42 27.70 -15.50
CA PRO A 314 -7.10 28.00 -14.95
C PRO A 314 -7.18 28.07 -13.43
N GLY A 315 -6.67 27.06 -12.73
CA GLY A 315 -6.67 27.06 -11.26
C GLY A 315 -5.74 26.04 -10.59
N CYS A 316 -5.36 24.96 -11.28
CA CYS A 316 -4.45 23.94 -10.74
C CYS A 316 -3.35 23.59 -11.75
N SER A 317 -2.64 24.61 -12.23
CA SER A 317 -1.52 24.43 -13.15
C SER A 317 -0.22 24.74 -12.44
N ASN A 318 0.22 23.86 -11.53
CA ASN A 318 1.61 23.76 -11.05
C ASN A 318 1.77 22.55 -10.11
N ILE A 319 1.53 21.33 -10.62
CA ILE A 319 1.98 20.11 -9.93
C ILE A 319 3.17 19.58 -10.73
N SER A 320 4.35 20.01 -10.31
CA SER A 320 5.63 19.54 -10.83
C SER A 320 5.85 18.11 -10.34
N TYR A 321 5.88 17.16 -11.27
CA TYR A 321 6.28 15.77 -11.00
C TYR A 321 7.56 15.75 -10.15
N MET A 322 7.57 15.00 -9.04
CA MET A 322 8.82 14.71 -8.32
C MET A 322 9.74 13.91 -9.26
N LYS A 323 10.55 14.62 -10.04
CA LYS A 323 11.65 14.02 -10.79
C LYS A 323 12.72 13.63 -9.78
N HIS A 324 13.06 12.33 -9.75
CA HIS A 324 14.23 11.81 -9.07
C HIS A 324 15.49 12.64 -9.40
N PRO A 325 16.31 13.02 -8.41
CA PRO A 325 17.71 13.32 -8.69
C PRO A 325 18.40 12.01 -9.12
N ALA A 326 19.28 12.15 -10.10
CA ALA A 326 20.10 11.07 -10.66
C ALA A 326 21.03 10.44 -9.61
#